data_AF-A0A847NLV4-F1
#
_entry.id   AF-A0A847NLV4-F1
#
_cell.length_a   1.000
_cell.length_b   1.000
_cell.length_c   1.000
_cell.angle_alpha   90.00
_cell.angle_beta   90.00
_cell.angle_gamma   90.00
#
_symmetry.space_group_name_H-M   'P 1'
#
loop_
_entity.id
_entity.type
_entity.pdbx_description
1 polymer ?
#
loop_
_entity_poly.entity_id
_entity_poly.type
_entity_poly.pdbx_seq_one_letter_code
_entity_poly.pdbx_strand_id
1 'polypeptide(L)'
;MKNIYVAYALLFFGAIVGGGLHRFYVGDMKLGAAQIALFWVGKLTAGFLLGKVLLFAWSIWWLIDLVITIDMVESANENALNKA
;
A
#
# COMPACT_ATOMS: atom_id res chain seq x y z
N MET A 1 -19.77 1.57 -3.69
CA MET A 1 -18.63 1.86 -4.60
C MET A 1 -17.57 2.63 -3.82
N LYS A 2 -16.32 2.21 -3.93
CA LYS A 2 -15.11 2.82 -3.36
C LYS A 2 -14.70 4.04 -4.19
N ASN A 3 -14.18 5.05 -3.52
CA ASN A 3 -13.79 6.32 -4.13
C ASN A 3 -12.27 6.37 -4.37
N ILE A 4 -11.86 6.71 -5.59
CA ILE A 4 -10.46 6.85 -6.00
C ILE A 4 -9.69 7.91 -5.20
N TYR A 5 -10.31 9.04 -4.87
CA TYR A 5 -9.67 10.11 -4.09
C TYR A 5 -9.33 9.66 -2.67
N VAL A 6 -10.21 8.84 -2.07
CA VAL A 6 -9.99 8.26 -0.74
C VAL A 6 -8.83 7.25 -0.80
N ALA A 7 -8.76 6.45 -1.86
CA ALA A 7 -7.65 5.50 -2.05
C ALA A 7 -6.29 6.22 -2.19
N TYR A 8 -6.22 7.30 -2.97
CA TYR A 8 -5.01 8.12 -3.06
C TYR A 8 -4.67 8.84 -1.75
N ALA A 9 -5.66 9.38 -1.05
CA ALA A 9 -5.44 9.96 0.27
C ALA A 9 -4.81 8.92 1.22
N LEU A 10 -5.35 7.70 1.26
CA LEU A 10 -4.79 6.60 2.06
C LEU A 10 -3.40 6.16 1.59
N LEU A 11 -3.08 6.28 0.30
CA LEU A 11 -1.76 5.97 -0.23
C LEU A 11 -0.71 6.99 0.25
N PHE A 12 -1.03 8.28 0.18
CA PHE A 12 -0.11 9.35 0.59
C PHE A 12 -0.04 9.52 2.11
N PHE A 13 -1.18 9.63 2.79
CA PHE A 13 -1.22 9.77 4.26
C PHE A 13 -0.83 8.47 4.96
N GLY A 14 -1.17 7.32 4.39
CA GLY A 14 -0.75 6.01 4.92
C GLY A 14 0.74 5.75 4.80
N ALA A 15 1.46 6.44 3.89
CA ALA A 15 2.91 6.33 3.77
C ALA A 15 3.64 6.66 5.09
N ILE A 16 3.08 7.56 5.91
CA ILE A 16 3.65 7.99 7.20
C ILE A 16 3.78 6.83 8.19
N VAL A 17 2.85 5.87 8.15
CA VAL A 17 2.81 4.71 9.06
C VAL A 17 3.34 3.42 8.42
N GLY A 18 3.84 3.50 7.18
CA GLY A 18 4.44 2.38 6.45
C GLY A 18 3.75 1.96 5.16
N GLY A 19 2.80 2.74 4.66
CA GLY A 19 2.07 2.44 3.43
C GLY A 19 0.99 1.39 3.64
N GLY A 20 0.40 0.86 2.56
CA GLY A 20 -0.54 -0.28 2.65
C GLY A 20 -1.98 0.03 3.10
N LEU A 21 -2.28 1.20 3.68
CA LEU A 21 -3.65 1.57 4.06
C LEU A 21 -4.61 1.63 2.85
N HIS A 22 -4.12 2.05 1.69
CA HIS A 22 -4.90 2.03 0.45
C HIS A 22 -5.27 0.59 0.04
N ARG A 23 -4.38 -0.39 0.25
CA ARG A 23 -4.64 -1.81 -0.02
C ARG A 23 -5.69 -2.39 0.93
N PHE A 24 -5.64 -2.01 2.21
CA PHE A 24 -6.71 -2.37 3.17
C PHE A 24 -8.07 -1.84 2.76
N TYR A 25 -8.13 -0.59 2.28
CA TYR A 25 -9.37 -0.01 1.78
C TYR A 25 -9.92 -0.77 0.58
N VAL A 26 -9.05 -1.25 -0.32
CA VAL A 26 -9.41 -2.05 -1.48
C VAL A 26 -9.75 -3.51 -1.13
N GLY A 27 -9.30 -4.01 0.03
CA GLY A 27 -9.60 -5.36 0.52
C GLY A 27 -8.43 -6.35 0.42
N ASP A 28 -7.25 -5.86 0.02
CA ASP A 28 -6.02 -6.64 -0.05
C ASP A 28 -5.21 -6.50 1.25
N MET A 29 -5.61 -7.29 2.26
CA MET A 29 -4.94 -7.27 3.57
C MET A 29 -3.54 -7.86 3.57
N LYS A 30 -3.26 -8.84 2.69
CA LYS A 30 -2.00 -9.56 2.71
C LYS A 30 -0.85 -8.66 2.25
N LEU A 31 -1.00 -8.02 1.10
CA LEU A 31 0.04 -7.14 0.57
C LEU A 31 0.09 -5.82 1.34
N GLY A 32 -1.05 -5.31 1.83
CA GLY A 32 -1.08 -4.13 2.71
C GLY A 32 -0.27 -4.33 4.00
N ALA A 33 -0.45 -5.49 4.66
CA ALA A 33 0.32 -5.83 5.86
C ALA A 33 1.81 -6.04 5.56
N ALA A 34 2.15 -6.68 4.42
CA ALA A 34 3.53 -6.88 4.00
C ALA A 34 4.25 -5.54 3.76
N GLN A 35 3.59 -4.56 3.15
CA GLN A 35 4.13 -3.23 2.89
C GLN A 35 4.44 -2.48 4.19
N ILE A 36 3.53 -2.54 5.18
CA ILE A 36 3.73 -1.95 6.51
C ILE A 36 4.87 -2.64 7.25
N ALA A 37 4.89 -3.98 7.24
CA ALA A 37 5.95 -4.75 7.88
C ALA A 37 7.32 -4.43 7.28
N LEU A 38 7.42 -4.34 5.95
CA LEU A 38 8.66 -4.00 5.26
C LEU A 38 9.17 -2.61 5.65
N PHE A 39 8.28 -1.63 5.80
CA PHE A 39 8.65 -0.29 6.26
C PHE A 39 9.18 -0.31 7.69
N TRP A 40 8.47 -0.95 8.62
CA TRP A 40 8.89 -1.00 10.02
C TRP A 40 10.17 -1.82 10.22
N VAL A 41 10.29 -2.97 9.56
CA VAL A 41 11.53 -3.77 9.57
C VAL A 41 12.67 -2.98 8.96
N GLY A 42 12.45 -2.31 7.83
CA GLY A 42 13.43 -1.44 7.18
C GLY A 42 13.87 -0.29 8.08
N LYS A 43 12.93 0.35 8.78
CA LYS A 43 13.20 1.46 9.72
C LYS A 43 13.97 0.98 10.97
N LEU A 44 13.59 -0.15 11.55
CA LEU A 44 14.28 -0.74 12.71
C LEU A 44 15.70 -1.19 12.37
N THR A 45 15.91 -1.68 11.14
CA THR A 45 17.22 -2.11 10.65
C THR A 45 17.98 -1.01 9.90
N ALA A 46 17.47 0.23 9.85
CA ALA A 46 18.03 1.34 9.06
C ALA A 46 19.43 1.80 9.54
N GLY A 47 19.81 1.46 10.77
CA GLY A 47 21.18 1.63 11.27
C GLY A 47 22.21 0.80 10.49
N PHE A 48 21.76 -0.26 9.81
CA PHE A 48 22.56 -1.10 8.93
C PHE A 48 22.24 -0.80 7.46
N LEU A 49 23.17 -1.18 6.57
CA LEU A 49 22.97 -1.08 5.12
C LEU A 49 21.71 -1.83 4.66
N LEU A 50 21.39 -2.95 5.32
CA LEU A 50 20.21 -3.76 5.02
C LEU A 50 18.90 -2.97 5.14
N GLY A 51 18.71 -2.19 6.21
CA GLY A 51 17.48 -1.41 6.36
C GLY A 51 17.31 -0.34 5.29
N LYS A 52 18.41 0.25 4.80
CA LYS A 52 18.38 1.20 3.69
C LYS A 52 17.92 0.54 2.39
N VAL A 53 18.39 -0.69 2.11
CA VAL A 53 17.95 -1.46 0.93
C VAL A 53 16.47 -1.82 1.04
N LEU A 54 16.00 -2.23 2.21
CA LEU A 54 14.58 -2.55 2.43
C LEU A 54 13.68 -1.33 2.27
N LEU A 55 14.07 -0.17 2.82
CA LEU A 55 13.32 1.08 2.64
C LEU A 55 13.34 1.58 1.19
N PHE A 56 14.44 1.35 0.46
CA PHE A 56 14.51 1.65 -0.97
C PHE A 56 13.56 0.76 -1.77
N ALA A 57 13.56 -0.55 -1.54
CA ALA A 57 12.62 -1.47 -2.16
C ALA A 57 11.16 -1.10 -1.82
N TRP A 58 10.89 -0.73 -0.56
CA TRP A 58 9.59 -0.23 -0.13
C TRP A 58 9.19 1.05 -0.86
N SER A 59 10.11 2.00 -1.07
CA SER A 59 9.80 3.24 -1.81
C SER A 59 9.47 2.99 -3.29
N ILE A 60 10.15 2.04 -3.94
CA ILE A 60 9.83 1.63 -5.31
C ILE A 60 8.44 1.00 -5.34
N TRP A 61 8.14 0.10 -4.41
CA TRP A 61 6.82 -0.51 -4.32
C TRP A 61 5.74 0.57 -4.10
N TRP A 62 5.94 1.51 -3.18
CA TRP A 62 5.02 2.61 -2.97
C TRP A 62 4.80 3.47 -4.23
N LEU A 63 5.84 3.69 -5.05
CA LEU A 63 5.70 4.38 -6.35
C LEU A 63 4.91 3.56 -7.37
N ILE A 64 5.11 2.24 -7.41
CA ILE A 64 4.33 1.35 -8.27
C ILE A 64 2.84 1.40 -7.87
N ASP A 65 2.56 1.47 -6.57
CA ASP A 65 1.19 1.57 -6.06
C ASP A 65 0.48 2.85 -6.55
N LEU A 66 1.20 3.94 -6.85
CA LEU A 66 0.59 5.15 -7.42
C LEU A 66 -0.12 4.88 -8.75
N VAL A 67 0.42 3.96 -9.55
CA VAL A 67 -0.12 3.59 -10.84
C VAL A 67 -1.21 2.52 -10.68
N ILE A 68 -0.95 1.51 -9.85
CA ILE A 68 -1.85 0.35 -9.70
C ILE A 68 -3.10 0.66 -8.86
N THR A 69 -3.10 1.73 -8.05
CA THR A 69 -4.24 2.08 -7.18
C THR A 69 -5.55 2.28 -7.94
N ILE A 70 -5.50 2.72 -9.21
CA ILE A 70 -6.69 2.91 -10.04
C ILE A 70 -7.36 1.55 -10.31
N ASP A 71 -6.62 0.62 -10.89
CA ASP A 71 -7.07 -0.74 -11.22
C ASP A 71 -7.57 -1.48 -9.97
N MET A 72 -6.91 -1.24 -8.83
CA MET A 72 -7.31 -1.78 -7.53
C MET A 72 -8.70 -1.32 -7.12
N VAL A 73 -9.00 -0.02 -7.22
CA VAL A 73 -10.31 0.54 -6.86
C VAL A 73 -11.41 0.02 -7.79
N GLU A 74 -11.12 -0.08 -9.09
CA GLU A 74 -12.04 -0.64 -10.09
C GLU A 74 -12.35 -2.11 -9.80
N SER A 75 -11.31 -2.93 -9.64
CA SER A 75 -11.43 -4.35 -9.30
C SER A 75 -12.22 -4.57 -8.02
N ALA A 76 -12.03 -3.72 -7.00
CA ALA A 76 -12.79 -3.84 -5.76
C ALA A 76 -14.27 -3.44 -5.89
N ASN A 77 -14.60 -2.54 -6.82
CA ASN A 77 -15.98 -2.18 -7.12
C ASN A 77 -16.68 -3.29 -7.90
N GLU A 78 -16.03 -3.86 -8.92
CA GLU A 78 -16.55 -5.00 -9.67
C GLU A 78 -16.81 -6.21 -8.75
N ASN A 79 -15.86 -6.54 -7.88
CA ASN A 79 -16.01 -7.62 -6.91
C ASN A 79 -17.16 -7.40 -5.91
N ALA A 80 -17.51 -6.13 -5.61
CA ALA A 80 -18.65 -5.81 -4.76
C ALA A 80 -19.99 -5.97 -5.49
N LEU A 81 -20.02 -5.69 -6.80
CA LEU A 81 -21.20 -5.89 -7.65
C LEU A 81 -21.45 -7.37 -7.91
N ASN A 82 -20.41 -8.16 -8.18
CA ASN A 82 -20.53 -9.60 -8.46
C ASN A 82 -20.96 -10.43 -7.24
N LYS A 83 -20.93 -9.84 -6.03
CA LYS A 83 -21.36 -10.49 -4.78
C LYS A 83 -22.75 -10.04 -4.30
N ALA A 84 -23.38 -9.09 -4.99
CA ALA A 84 -24.71 -8.57 -4.68
C ALA A 84 -25.78 -9.35 -5.47
#